data_AF-A0A936XEK9-F1
#
_entry.id   AF-A0A936XEK9-F1
#
_cell.length_a   1.000
_cell.length_b   1.000
_cell.length_c   1.000
_cell.angle_alpha   90.00
_cell.angle_beta   90.00
_cell.angle_gamma   90.00
#
_symmetry.space_group_name_H-M   'P 1'
#
loop_
_entity.id
_entity.type
_entity.pdbx_description
1 polymer ?
#
loop_
_entity_poly.entity_id
_entity_poly.type
_entity_poly.pdbx_seq_one_letter_code
_entity_poly.pdbx_strand_id
1 'polypeptide(L)'
;MKKTLLLFLLATCSLHSTAQREDKQLKVGLQQIMANFHGSVGVYVKNLRTGKVVMINADTVFPTASIVKIPIFTGILSKMQTGELNYDSEFVYKDSLYYSGSDILGSYKANEKIPLKKLIMLMLTTSDNTASLWLQGLAGGGARINEILDSMGLKDTRVNSRTPGREGNRTIYGWGQTTPREMGMILEKMYRNEIFTPELCERMMRCLGRNYWDENEAISRIPPTIEVFSKNGCVNASRSEVMLVNVPRNPYIFCIFTKNNEDQRWVHENEAWAVARLMSAYLLNNFYHKGH
;
A
#
# COMPACT_ATOMS: atom_id res chain seq x y z
N MET A 1 -34.05 1.94 -57.29
CA MET A 1 -33.32 1.12 -56.29
C MET A 1 -32.20 1.99 -55.70
N LYS A 2 -32.31 2.36 -54.43
CA LYS A 2 -31.41 3.30 -53.74
C LYS A 2 -30.06 2.63 -53.46
N LYS A 3 -28.96 3.28 -53.86
CA LYS A 3 -27.59 2.88 -53.53
C LYS A 3 -27.27 3.34 -52.10
N THR A 4 -27.07 2.40 -51.19
CA THR A 4 -26.62 2.68 -49.82
C THR A 4 -25.09 2.71 -49.82
N LEU A 5 -24.51 3.89 -49.59
CA LEU A 5 -23.06 4.07 -49.40
C LEU A 5 -22.77 3.90 -47.89
N LEU A 6 -22.09 2.82 -47.52
CA LEU A 6 -21.68 2.55 -46.14
C LEU A 6 -20.37 3.31 -45.85
N LEU A 7 -20.43 4.29 -44.95
CA LEU A 7 -19.25 5.03 -44.47
C LEU A 7 -18.57 4.18 -43.37
N PHE A 8 -17.39 3.61 -43.67
CA PHE A 8 -16.53 3.02 -42.66
C PHE A 8 -15.78 4.13 -41.92
N LEU A 9 -16.19 4.45 -40.69
CA LEU A 9 -15.40 5.27 -39.78
C LEU A 9 -14.26 4.40 -39.20
N LEU A 10 -13.02 4.71 -39.57
CA LEU A 10 -11.83 4.14 -38.95
C LEU A 10 -11.75 4.58 -37.48
N ALA A 11 -12.08 3.67 -36.57
CA ALA A 11 -11.71 3.76 -35.16
C ALA A 11 -10.28 3.24 -35.00
N THR A 12 -9.28 4.09 -35.21
CA THR A 12 -7.87 3.74 -34.99
C THR A 12 -7.28 4.47 -33.78
N CYS A 13 -6.75 3.65 -32.88
CA CYS A 13 -5.61 3.93 -32.00
C CYS A 13 -5.82 4.75 -30.72
N SER A 14 -6.32 4.10 -29.67
CA SER A 14 -5.97 4.43 -28.26
C SER A 14 -4.89 3.50 -27.68
N LEU A 15 -4.43 2.49 -28.43
CA LEU A 15 -3.46 1.49 -27.96
C LEU A 15 -1.99 1.99 -27.95
N HIS A 16 -1.69 3.15 -28.54
CA HIS A 16 -0.31 3.66 -28.62
C HIS A 16 0.19 4.34 -27.33
N SER A 17 -0.70 4.71 -26.40
CA SER A 17 -0.30 5.44 -25.19
C SER A 17 0.31 4.56 -24.10
N THR A 18 -0.07 3.28 -24.02
CA THR A 18 0.40 2.36 -22.97
C THR A 18 1.80 1.83 -23.25
N ALA A 19 2.12 1.53 -24.52
CA ALA A 19 3.42 0.97 -24.93
C ALA A 19 4.60 1.93 -24.70
N GLN A 20 4.35 3.24 -24.69
CA GLN A 20 5.36 4.28 -24.46
C GLN A 20 5.61 4.57 -22.97
N ARG A 21 4.73 4.10 -22.08
CA ARG A 21 4.88 4.28 -20.62
C ARG A 21 5.63 3.13 -19.94
N GLU A 22 5.77 1.96 -20.54
CA GLU A 22 6.41 0.82 -19.89
C GLU A 22 7.95 0.91 -19.94
N ASP A 23 8.62 0.72 -18.81
CA ASP A 23 10.07 0.53 -18.74
C ASP A 23 10.45 -0.94 -18.95
N LYS A 24 10.63 -1.33 -20.22
CA LYS A 24 10.89 -2.71 -20.62
C LYS A 24 12.19 -3.28 -20.04
N GLN A 25 13.25 -2.48 -20.00
CA GLN A 25 14.55 -2.94 -19.49
C GLN A 25 14.46 -3.23 -17.99
N LEU A 26 13.85 -2.32 -17.23
CA LEU A 26 13.65 -2.52 -15.80
C LEU A 26 12.74 -3.72 -15.51
N LYS A 27 11.69 -3.91 -16.32
CA LYS A 27 10.79 -5.07 -16.23
C LYS A 27 11.53 -6.40 -16.39
N VAL A 28 12.38 -6.53 -17.41
CA VAL A 28 13.16 -7.76 -17.64
C VAL A 28 14.06 -8.07 -16.44
N GLY A 29 14.75 -7.08 -15.88
CA GLY A 29 15.59 -7.28 -14.70
C GLY A 29 14.79 -7.74 -13.47
N LEU A 30 13.62 -7.15 -13.21
CA LEU A 30 12.75 -7.57 -12.12
C LEU A 30 12.21 -8.99 -12.33
N GLN A 31 11.84 -9.36 -13.56
CA GLN A 31 11.41 -10.73 -13.89
C GLN A 31 12.52 -11.76 -13.66
N GLN A 32 13.77 -11.42 -13.97
CA GLN A 32 14.92 -12.29 -13.69
C GLN A 32 15.12 -12.52 -12.19
N ILE A 33 14.96 -11.47 -11.37
CA ILE A 33 15.10 -11.58 -9.91
C ILE A 33 14.08 -12.56 -9.30
N MET A 34 12.84 -12.57 -9.81
CA MET A 34 11.77 -13.44 -9.31
C MET A 34 11.62 -14.78 -10.03
N ALA A 35 12.51 -15.12 -10.96
CA ALA A 35 12.35 -16.29 -11.82
C ALA A 35 12.25 -17.61 -11.04
N ASN A 36 12.90 -17.70 -9.88
CA ASN A 36 12.92 -18.88 -9.03
C ASN A 36 12.02 -18.76 -7.78
N PHE A 37 11.15 -17.75 -7.72
CA PHE A 37 10.25 -17.56 -6.58
C PHE A 37 9.13 -18.61 -6.56
N HIS A 38 8.96 -19.31 -5.44
CA HIS A 38 7.93 -20.34 -5.27
C HIS A 38 6.65 -19.73 -4.67
N GLY A 39 5.82 -19.18 -5.56
CA GLY A 39 4.54 -18.57 -5.23
C GLY A 39 4.08 -17.61 -6.32
N SER A 40 3.21 -16.67 -5.97
CA SER A 40 2.78 -15.59 -6.87
C SER A 40 3.35 -14.24 -6.44
N VAL A 41 3.95 -13.50 -7.37
CA VAL A 41 4.41 -12.12 -7.14
C VAL A 41 3.66 -11.14 -8.04
N GLY A 42 3.25 -10.02 -7.46
CA GLY A 42 2.78 -8.83 -8.16
C GLY A 42 3.70 -7.65 -7.88
N VAL A 43 4.12 -6.94 -8.92
CA VAL A 43 5.03 -5.80 -8.83
C VAL A 43 4.46 -4.62 -9.60
N TYR A 44 4.45 -3.46 -8.96
CA TYR A 44 4.21 -2.17 -9.58
C TYR A 44 5.36 -1.22 -9.23
N VAL A 45 5.97 -0.63 -10.25
CA VAL A 45 6.98 0.41 -10.09
C VAL A 45 6.55 1.63 -10.91
N LYS A 46 6.71 2.83 -10.36
CA LYS A 46 6.50 4.08 -11.10
C LYS A 46 7.61 5.08 -10.83
N ASN A 47 8.24 5.57 -11.90
CA ASN A 47 9.06 6.78 -11.83
C ASN A 47 8.14 8.01 -11.75
N LEU A 48 8.19 8.74 -10.64
CA LEU A 48 7.31 9.89 -10.41
C LEU A 48 7.71 11.13 -11.22
N ARG A 49 8.96 11.19 -11.71
CA ARG A 49 9.43 12.24 -12.62
C ARG A 49 8.98 11.98 -14.06
N THR A 50 9.27 10.80 -14.59
CA THR A 50 9.07 10.50 -16.02
C THR A 50 7.70 9.91 -16.32
N GLY A 51 6.99 9.41 -15.31
CA GLY A 51 5.72 8.70 -15.46
C GLY A 51 5.86 7.27 -16.02
N LYS A 52 7.09 6.80 -16.28
CA LYS A 52 7.34 5.42 -16.70
C LYS A 52 6.95 4.43 -15.60
N VAL A 53 6.44 3.27 -16.01
CA VAL A 53 5.95 2.22 -15.09
C VAL A 53 6.52 0.84 -15.43
N VAL A 54 6.60 -0.03 -14.44
CA VAL A 54 6.71 -1.48 -14.62
C VAL A 54 5.51 -2.13 -13.97
N MET A 55 4.91 -3.10 -14.67
CA MET A 55 3.71 -3.80 -14.23
C MET A 55 3.89 -5.30 -14.47
N ILE A 56 3.98 -6.07 -13.39
CA ILE A 56 4.06 -7.54 -13.40
C ILE A 56 2.95 -8.03 -12.49
N ASN A 57 1.90 -8.67 -13.04
CA ASN A 57 0.69 -9.05 -12.29
C ASN A 57 0.11 -7.88 -11.44
N ALA A 58 0.30 -6.64 -11.88
CA ALA A 58 0.03 -5.44 -11.09
C ALA A 58 -1.47 -5.19 -10.84
N ASP A 59 -2.35 -5.87 -11.58
CA ASP A 59 -3.81 -5.84 -11.45
C ASP A 59 -4.36 -7.13 -10.82
N THR A 60 -3.49 -8.05 -10.41
CA THR A 60 -3.92 -9.24 -9.65
C THR A 60 -4.23 -8.85 -8.21
N VAL A 61 -5.29 -9.42 -7.64
CA VAL A 61 -5.68 -9.18 -6.24
C VAL A 61 -4.81 -10.00 -5.29
N PHE A 62 -4.25 -9.33 -4.27
CA PHE A 62 -3.45 -9.92 -3.20
C PHE A 62 -4.05 -9.60 -1.82
N PRO A 63 -3.85 -10.48 -0.83
CA PRO A 63 -4.07 -10.13 0.57
C PRO A 63 -3.14 -8.98 0.97
N THR A 64 -3.66 -8.01 1.71
CA THR A 64 -2.86 -6.86 2.16
C THR A 64 -2.07 -7.13 3.42
N ALA A 65 -2.55 -8.09 4.25
CA ALA A 65 -2.18 -8.15 5.66
C ALA A 65 -2.23 -6.73 6.27
N SER A 66 -1.16 -6.30 6.94
CA SER A 66 -1.08 -4.97 7.56
C SER A 66 -1.03 -3.78 6.60
N ILE A 67 -0.89 -3.96 5.29
CA ILE A 67 -0.97 -2.85 4.32
C ILE A 67 -2.38 -2.24 4.30
N VAL A 68 -3.42 -2.97 4.73
CA VAL A 68 -4.80 -2.44 4.90
C VAL A 68 -4.89 -1.20 5.79
N LYS A 69 -3.88 -0.99 6.65
CA LYS A 69 -3.78 0.16 7.54
C LYS A 69 -3.60 1.48 6.76
N ILE A 70 -3.13 1.43 5.51
CA ILE A 70 -3.14 2.58 4.60
C ILE A 70 -4.59 3.01 4.28
N PRO A 71 -5.47 2.14 3.72
CA PRO A 71 -6.89 2.44 3.58
C PRO A 71 -7.62 2.82 4.88
N ILE A 72 -7.30 2.21 6.03
CA ILE A 72 -7.89 2.63 7.30
C ILE A 72 -7.51 4.08 7.60
N PHE A 73 -6.25 4.45 7.34
CA PHE A 73 -5.79 5.81 7.55
C PHE A 73 -6.43 6.82 6.59
N THR A 74 -6.70 6.45 5.33
CA THR A 74 -7.44 7.36 4.42
C THR A 74 -8.84 7.67 4.97
N GLY A 75 -9.50 6.71 5.62
CA GLY A 75 -10.77 6.96 6.33
C GLY A 75 -10.64 7.97 7.47
N ILE A 76 -9.58 7.88 8.28
CA ILE A 76 -9.28 8.85 9.34
C ILE A 76 -8.99 10.24 8.76
N LEU A 77 -8.19 10.33 7.70
CA LEU A 77 -7.89 11.61 7.03
C LEU A 77 -9.15 12.24 6.43
N SER A 78 -10.08 11.45 5.90
CA SER A 78 -11.39 11.95 5.44
C SER A 78 -12.17 12.63 6.57
N LYS A 79 -12.18 12.04 7.77
CA LYS A 79 -12.81 12.64 8.97
C LYS A 79 -12.07 13.89 9.47
N MET A 80 -10.74 13.91 9.32
CA MET A 80 -9.96 15.11 9.64
C MET A 80 -10.25 16.25 8.66
N GLN A 81 -10.42 15.94 7.38
CA GLN A 81 -10.75 16.93 6.35
C GLN A 81 -12.12 17.58 6.58
N THR A 82 -13.09 16.85 7.12
CA THR A 82 -14.42 17.39 7.47
C THR A 82 -14.46 18.07 8.84
N GLY A 83 -13.35 18.06 9.60
CA GLY A 83 -13.27 18.62 10.95
C GLY A 83 -13.93 17.75 12.03
N GLU A 84 -14.42 16.56 11.69
CA GLU A 84 -15.02 15.61 12.65
C GLU A 84 -13.98 15.02 13.60
N LEU A 85 -12.73 14.89 13.15
CA LEU A 85 -11.58 14.47 13.94
C LEU A 85 -10.47 15.51 13.89
N ASN A 86 -9.82 15.74 15.01
CA ASN A 86 -8.60 16.55 15.07
C ASN A 86 -7.42 15.68 15.49
N TYR A 87 -6.21 16.03 15.04
CA TYR A 87 -5.01 15.21 15.29
C TYR A 87 -4.70 15.02 16.79
N ASP A 88 -5.10 16.01 17.60
CA ASP A 88 -4.97 16.02 19.06
C ASP A 88 -6.25 15.59 19.80
N SER A 89 -7.31 15.15 19.09
CA SER A 89 -8.50 14.59 19.73
C SER A 89 -8.12 13.41 20.62
N GLU A 90 -8.64 13.40 21.85
CA GLU A 90 -8.41 12.32 22.81
C GLU A 90 -9.59 11.36 22.85
N PHE A 91 -9.28 10.06 22.91
CA PHE A 91 -10.26 9.00 23.02
C PHE A 91 -9.99 8.15 24.25
N VAL A 92 -11.05 7.72 24.93
CA VAL A 92 -10.94 6.87 26.12
C VAL A 92 -10.85 5.41 25.69
N TYR A 93 -9.75 4.75 26.04
CA TYR A 93 -9.58 3.33 25.77
C TYR A 93 -10.56 2.50 26.61
N LYS A 94 -11.23 1.56 25.94
CA LYS A 94 -12.14 0.59 26.56
C LYS A 94 -11.70 -0.81 26.12
N ASP A 95 -11.69 -1.75 27.05
CA ASP A 95 -11.22 -3.13 26.85
C ASP A 95 -11.92 -3.89 25.71
N SER A 96 -13.11 -3.47 25.30
CA SER A 96 -13.86 -4.03 24.16
C SER A 96 -13.13 -3.92 22.80
N LEU A 97 -11.97 -3.24 22.75
CA LEU A 97 -11.15 -3.05 21.55
C LEU A 97 -9.92 -3.95 21.51
N TYR A 98 -9.65 -4.73 22.55
CA TYR A 98 -8.47 -5.59 22.64
C TYR A 98 -8.39 -6.61 21.49
N TYR A 99 -7.21 -6.71 20.89
CA TYR A 99 -6.83 -7.78 19.97
C TYR A 99 -5.69 -8.59 20.60
N SER A 100 -5.87 -9.91 20.72
CA SER A 100 -4.86 -10.78 21.35
C SER A 100 -3.56 -10.78 20.56
N GLY A 101 -2.44 -10.46 21.21
CA GLY A 101 -1.12 -10.43 20.59
C GLY A 101 -0.11 -9.60 21.38
N SER A 102 0.98 -9.21 20.72
CA SER A 102 2.05 -8.35 21.25
C SER A 102 1.80 -6.85 20.99
N ASP A 103 0.54 -6.45 20.81
CA ASP A 103 0.16 -5.07 20.51
C ASP A 103 0.39 -4.17 21.74
N ILE A 104 1.04 -3.03 21.52
CA ILE A 104 1.37 -2.07 22.57
C ILE A 104 0.10 -1.45 23.13
N LEU A 105 -0.90 -1.16 22.28
CA LEU A 105 -2.14 -0.55 22.75
C LEU A 105 -2.98 -1.51 23.60
N GLY A 106 -2.89 -2.81 23.34
CA GLY A 106 -3.59 -3.84 24.10
C GLY A 106 -3.10 -3.96 25.56
N SER A 107 -1.95 -3.37 25.90
CA SER A 107 -1.41 -3.36 27.27
C SER A 107 -1.78 -2.10 28.08
N TYR A 108 -2.60 -1.20 27.53
CA TYR A 108 -2.98 0.05 28.20
C TYR A 108 -4.05 -0.22 29.25
N LYS A 109 -4.09 0.63 30.29
CA LYS A 109 -5.13 0.49 31.33
C LYS A 109 -6.46 0.96 30.76
N ALA A 110 -7.53 0.26 31.16
CA ALA A 110 -8.88 0.72 30.88
C ALA A 110 -9.06 2.17 31.34
N ASN A 111 -9.80 2.96 30.54
CA ASN A 111 -10.09 4.37 30.75
C ASN A 111 -8.93 5.36 30.55
N GLU A 112 -7.78 4.93 30.05
CA GLU A 112 -6.72 5.86 29.65
C GLU A 112 -7.17 6.72 28.46
N LYS A 113 -6.83 8.02 28.53
CA LYS A 113 -7.02 8.95 27.41
C LYS A 113 -5.86 8.85 26.45
N ILE A 114 -6.16 8.54 25.20
CA ILE A 114 -5.16 8.31 24.16
C ILE A 114 -5.43 9.27 23.02
N PRO A 115 -4.48 10.14 22.67
CA PRO A 115 -4.66 11.08 21.57
C PRO A 115 -4.60 10.34 20.22
N LEU A 116 -5.37 10.82 19.24
CA LEU A 116 -5.50 10.22 17.91
C LEU A 116 -4.14 9.99 17.24
N LYS A 117 -3.24 10.97 17.33
CA LYS A 117 -1.87 10.86 16.82
C LYS A 117 -1.10 9.65 17.33
N LYS A 118 -1.35 9.22 18.57
CA LYS A 118 -0.70 8.05 19.18
C LYS A 118 -1.28 6.77 18.62
N LEU A 119 -2.60 6.70 18.42
CA LEU A 119 -3.24 5.58 17.73
C LEU A 119 -2.72 5.42 16.30
N ILE A 120 -2.62 6.53 15.55
CA ILE A 120 -2.09 6.55 14.18
C ILE A 120 -0.65 6.06 14.14
N MET A 121 0.20 6.56 15.07
CA MET A 121 1.58 6.14 15.19
C MET A 121 1.67 4.63 15.44
N LEU A 122 0.95 4.09 16.42
CA LEU A 122 0.96 2.65 16.72
C LEU A 122 0.49 1.82 15.50
N MET A 123 -0.58 2.23 14.83
CA MET A 123 -1.06 1.53 13.63
C MET A 123 -0.05 1.54 12.49
N LEU A 124 0.61 2.67 12.20
CA LEU A 124 1.44 2.78 10.99
C LEU A 124 2.89 2.38 11.23
N THR A 125 3.48 2.77 12.37
CA THR A 125 4.88 2.49 12.71
C THR A 125 5.08 1.04 13.14
N THR A 126 4.39 0.59 14.18
CA THR A 126 4.58 -0.77 14.75
C THR A 126 3.60 -1.79 14.20
N SER A 127 2.59 -1.34 13.46
CA SER A 127 1.54 -2.19 12.90
C SER A 127 0.58 -2.79 13.93
N ASP A 128 0.33 -2.06 15.01
CA ASP A 128 -0.56 -2.45 16.11
C ASP A 128 -2.01 -2.71 15.63
N ASN A 129 -2.53 -3.93 15.86
CA ASN A 129 -3.85 -4.35 15.38
C ASN A 129 -4.99 -3.77 16.23
N THR A 130 -4.78 -3.62 17.53
CA THR A 130 -5.74 -2.96 18.46
C THR A 130 -5.98 -1.51 18.04
N ALA A 131 -4.91 -0.76 17.78
CA ALA A 131 -5.00 0.62 17.27
C ALA A 131 -5.71 0.67 15.92
N SER A 132 -5.44 -0.30 15.05
CA SER A 132 -6.04 -0.38 13.71
C SER A 132 -7.54 -0.59 13.74
N LEU A 133 -8.01 -1.51 14.58
CA LEU A 133 -9.44 -1.79 14.71
C LEU A 133 -10.18 -0.62 15.33
N TRP A 134 -9.55 0.09 16.27
CA TRP A 134 -10.13 1.29 16.84
C TRP A 134 -10.22 2.41 15.80
N LEU A 135 -9.13 2.69 15.07
CA LEU A 135 -9.12 3.68 14.00
C LEU A 135 -10.11 3.32 12.88
N GLN A 136 -10.25 2.03 12.55
CA GLN A 136 -11.27 1.57 11.60
C GLN A 136 -12.69 1.94 12.10
N GLY A 137 -12.97 1.76 13.39
CA GLY A 137 -14.24 2.18 14.00
C GLY A 137 -14.44 3.70 13.94
N LEU A 138 -13.42 4.47 14.33
CA LEU A 138 -13.44 5.95 14.29
C LEU A 138 -13.62 6.50 12.87
N ALA A 139 -13.12 5.79 11.85
CA ALA A 139 -13.32 6.14 10.44
C ALA A 139 -14.75 5.87 9.93
N GLY A 140 -15.63 5.29 10.74
CA GLY A 140 -16.99 4.90 10.35
C GLY A 140 -17.12 3.44 9.88
N GLY A 141 -16.12 2.60 10.18
CA GLY A 141 -16.12 1.19 9.82
C GLY A 141 -15.65 0.91 8.39
N GLY A 142 -15.51 -0.38 8.06
CA GLY A 142 -14.94 -0.78 6.77
C GLY A 142 -15.84 -0.47 5.56
N ALA A 143 -17.17 -0.41 5.75
CA ALA A 143 -18.10 -0.03 4.69
C ALA A 143 -17.85 1.43 4.25
N ARG A 144 -17.76 2.35 5.22
CA ARG A 144 -17.47 3.75 4.96
C ARG A 144 -16.10 3.95 4.31
N ILE A 145 -15.08 3.22 4.78
CA ILE A 145 -13.75 3.26 4.15
C ILE A 145 -13.83 2.80 2.68
N ASN A 146 -14.56 1.74 2.39
CA ASN A 146 -14.70 1.24 1.03
C ASN A 146 -15.42 2.23 0.09
N GLU A 147 -16.45 2.95 0.57
CA GLU A 147 -17.07 4.04 -0.20
C GLU A 147 -16.07 5.16 -0.56
N ILE A 148 -15.17 5.49 0.36
CA ILE A 148 -14.09 6.46 0.10
C ILE A 148 -13.17 5.92 -0.99
N LEU A 149 -12.76 4.64 -0.91
CA LEU A 149 -11.91 4.00 -1.91
C LEU A 149 -12.61 3.97 -3.29
N ASP A 150 -13.92 3.74 -3.35
CA ASP A 150 -14.72 3.83 -4.57
C ASP A 150 -14.68 5.23 -5.18
N SER A 151 -14.83 6.28 -4.36
CA SER A 151 -14.74 7.67 -4.82
C SER A 151 -13.37 8.03 -5.39
N MET A 152 -12.31 7.30 -4.99
CA MET A 152 -10.95 7.43 -5.50
C MET A 152 -10.71 6.62 -6.77
N GLY A 153 -11.73 5.88 -7.26
CA GLY A 153 -11.65 5.04 -8.44
C GLY A 153 -10.94 3.69 -8.20
N LEU A 154 -10.78 3.28 -6.94
CA LEU A 154 -10.14 2.02 -6.57
C LEU A 154 -11.21 0.93 -6.49
N LYS A 155 -11.11 -0.09 -7.34
CA LYS A 155 -12.08 -1.17 -7.48
C LYS A 155 -11.73 -2.39 -6.64
N ASP A 156 -10.43 -2.66 -6.49
CA ASP A 156 -9.96 -3.91 -5.89
C ASP A 156 -9.47 -3.76 -4.45
N THR A 157 -9.08 -2.55 -4.06
CA THR A 157 -8.62 -2.21 -2.72
C THR A 157 -9.79 -2.10 -1.77
N ARG A 158 -9.87 -3.01 -0.80
CA ARG A 158 -10.99 -3.12 0.14
C ARG A 158 -10.54 -3.48 1.54
N VAL A 159 -11.24 -2.92 2.53
CA VAL A 159 -11.24 -3.39 3.92
C VAL A 159 -12.31 -4.46 4.09
N ASN A 160 -11.91 -5.66 4.48
CA ASN A 160 -12.76 -6.84 4.64
C ASN A 160 -13.07 -7.14 6.10
N SER A 161 -12.14 -6.85 7.01
CA SER A 161 -12.30 -7.09 8.44
C SER A 161 -13.48 -6.29 8.99
N ARG A 162 -14.41 -6.96 9.67
CA ARG A 162 -15.57 -6.31 10.31
C ARG A 162 -16.35 -5.41 9.35
N THR A 163 -16.40 -5.79 8.06
CA THR A 163 -17.16 -5.10 7.03
C THR A 163 -18.33 -5.98 6.60
N PRO A 164 -19.59 -5.56 6.81
CA PRO A 164 -20.75 -6.33 6.35
C PRO A 164 -20.68 -6.66 4.86
N GLY A 165 -21.00 -7.90 4.50
CA GLY A 165 -21.03 -8.36 3.10
C GLY A 165 -19.65 -8.68 2.50
N ARG A 166 -18.59 -8.63 3.31
CA ARG A 166 -17.21 -8.94 2.88
C ARG A 166 -16.67 -10.23 3.47
N GLU A 167 -17.50 -11.01 4.17
CA GLU A 167 -17.09 -12.21 4.91
C GLU A 167 -16.40 -13.24 4.00
N GLY A 168 -16.95 -13.51 2.81
CA GLY A 168 -16.34 -14.43 1.84
C GLY A 168 -14.95 -13.97 1.38
N ASN A 169 -14.79 -12.66 1.15
CA ASN A 169 -13.49 -12.11 0.76
C ASN A 169 -12.50 -12.10 1.92
N ARG A 170 -12.99 -11.91 3.16
CA ARG A 170 -12.17 -12.01 4.36
C ARG A 170 -11.59 -13.41 4.52
N THR A 171 -12.34 -14.45 4.16
CA THR A 171 -11.85 -15.84 4.16
C THR A 171 -10.69 -16.04 3.19
N ILE A 172 -10.71 -15.37 2.04
CA ILE A 172 -9.69 -15.55 0.99
C ILE A 172 -8.48 -14.63 1.22
N TYR A 173 -8.72 -13.37 1.57
CA TYR A 173 -7.70 -12.31 1.57
C TYR A 173 -7.36 -11.75 2.95
N GLY A 174 -8.06 -12.18 4.01
CA GLY A 174 -7.88 -11.64 5.35
C GLY A 174 -8.47 -10.24 5.51
N TRP A 175 -7.84 -9.39 6.32
CA TRP A 175 -8.38 -8.08 6.72
C TRP A 175 -8.61 -7.11 5.56
N GLY A 176 -7.87 -7.25 4.47
CA GLY A 176 -8.06 -6.45 3.28
C GLY A 176 -7.49 -7.12 2.04
N GLN A 177 -7.83 -6.55 0.90
CA GLN A 177 -7.31 -6.93 -0.40
C GLN A 177 -6.93 -5.68 -1.18
N THR A 178 -6.05 -5.82 -2.18
CA THR A 178 -5.64 -4.75 -3.08
C THR A 178 -4.96 -5.32 -4.32
N THR A 179 -4.60 -4.46 -5.26
CA THR A 179 -3.64 -4.75 -6.33
C THR A 179 -2.37 -3.90 -6.14
N PRO A 180 -1.19 -4.36 -6.60
CA PRO A 180 0.02 -3.55 -6.54
C PRO A 180 -0.15 -2.17 -7.18
N ARG A 181 -0.88 -2.09 -8.29
CA ARG A 181 -1.15 -0.83 -8.99
C ARG A 181 -1.98 0.13 -8.14
N GLU A 182 -3.09 -0.33 -7.57
CA GLU A 182 -3.97 0.54 -6.80
C GLU A 182 -3.30 1.09 -5.54
N MET A 183 -2.52 0.27 -4.83
CA MET A 183 -1.75 0.76 -3.69
C MET A 183 -0.70 1.77 -4.11
N GLY A 184 -0.05 1.55 -5.26
CA GLY A 184 0.84 2.54 -5.88
C GLY A 184 0.13 3.84 -6.27
N MET A 185 -1.11 3.76 -6.76
CA MET A 185 -1.93 4.94 -7.06
C MET A 185 -2.26 5.75 -5.80
N ILE A 186 -2.54 5.11 -4.67
CA ILE A 186 -2.74 5.81 -3.40
C ILE A 186 -1.47 6.59 -3.04
N LEU A 187 -0.29 5.95 -3.06
CA LEU A 187 0.98 6.61 -2.73
C LEU A 187 1.30 7.77 -3.69
N GLU A 188 1.04 7.60 -5.00
CA GLU A 188 1.26 8.68 -5.97
C GLU A 188 0.34 9.87 -5.71
N LYS A 189 -0.95 9.62 -5.53
CA LYS A 189 -1.92 10.69 -5.32
C LYS A 189 -1.66 11.43 -4.01
N MET A 190 -1.20 10.73 -2.97
CA MET A 190 -0.73 11.38 -1.75
C MET A 190 0.47 12.29 -2.03
N TYR A 191 1.50 11.77 -2.71
CA TYR A 191 2.71 12.53 -3.04
C TYR A 191 2.41 13.79 -3.86
N ARG A 192 1.36 13.75 -4.70
CA ARG A 192 0.92 14.87 -5.53
C ARG A 192 -0.13 15.77 -4.87
N ASN A 193 -0.50 15.53 -3.60
CA ASN A 193 -1.58 16.26 -2.90
C ASN A 193 -2.94 16.18 -3.62
N GLU A 194 -3.28 15.02 -4.19
CA GLU A 194 -4.49 14.80 -5.01
C GLU A 194 -5.61 14.05 -4.27
N ILE A 195 -5.39 13.56 -3.05
CA ILE A 195 -6.42 12.81 -2.28
C ILE A 195 -7.08 13.67 -1.22
N PHE A 196 -6.28 14.49 -0.54
CA PHE A 196 -6.70 15.36 0.56
C PHE A 196 -6.00 16.72 0.43
N THR A 197 -6.23 17.62 1.40
CA THR A 197 -5.46 18.86 1.47
C THR A 197 -3.95 18.58 1.56
N PRO A 198 -3.08 19.50 1.10
CA PRO A 198 -1.63 19.32 1.18
C PRO A 198 -1.13 18.96 2.59
N GLU A 199 -1.70 19.57 3.63
CA GLU A 199 -1.30 19.33 5.02
C GLU A 199 -1.62 17.90 5.47
N LEU A 200 -2.75 17.34 5.04
CA LEU A 200 -3.15 15.96 5.33
C LEU A 200 -2.32 14.95 4.55
N CYS A 201 -2.00 15.25 3.28
CA CYS A 201 -1.10 14.44 2.48
C CYS A 201 0.32 14.40 3.08
N GLU A 202 0.87 15.56 3.48
CA GLU A 202 2.14 15.62 4.21
C GLU A 202 2.09 14.86 5.54
N ARG A 203 1.00 14.98 6.30
CA ARG A 203 0.82 14.22 7.54
C ARG A 203 0.88 12.73 7.27
N MET A 204 0.24 12.26 6.20
CA MET A 204 0.23 10.87 5.83
C MET A 204 1.64 10.36 5.52
N MET A 205 2.39 11.12 4.72
CA MET A 205 3.79 10.82 4.40
C MET A 205 4.65 10.78 5.68
N ARG A 206 4.57 11.79 6.56
CA ARG A 206 5.32 11.80 7.84
C ARG A 206 5.05 10.59 8.72
N CYS A 207 3.82 10.08 8.75
CA CYS A 207 3.48 8.87 9.51
C CYS A 207 4.02 7.59 8.85
N LEU A 208 3.98 7.48 7.53
CA LEU A 208 4.51 6.34 6.78
C LEU A 208 6.05 6.35 6.68
N GLY A 209 6.69 7.48 6.96
CA GLY A 209 8.16 7.63 7.01
C GLY A 209 8.82 7.06 8.27
N ARG A 210 8.07 6.33 9.10
CA ARG A 210 8.51 5.82 10.41
C ARG A 210 8.20 4.35 10.56
N ASN A 211 8.48 3.54 9.55
CA ASN A 211 8.24 2.10 9.62
C ASN A 211 9.24 1.47 10.61
N TYR A 212 8.73 0.69 11.57
CA TYR A 212 9.56 -0.03 12.55
C TYR A 212 10.16 -1.32 11.99
N TRP A 213 9.51 -1.92 10.99
CA TRP A 213 9.92 -3.19 10.40
C TRP A 213 10.81 -2.91 9.17
N ASP A 214 12.12 -2.80 9.41
CA ASP A 214 13.09 -2.34 8.42
C ASP A 214 14.31 -3.27 8.23
N GLU A 215 14.33 -4.45 8.84
CA GLU A 215 15.45 -5.40 8.77
C GLU A 215 15.30 -6.42 7.63
N ASN A 216 14.15 -7.10 7.56
CA ASN A 216 13.90 -8.17 6.61
C ASN A 216 13.23 -7.65 5.33
N GLU A 217 12.53 -6.54 5.46
CA GLU A 217 11.78 -5.83 4.44
C GLU A 217 12.68 -5.25 3.34
N ALA A 218 12.07 -4.94 2.20
CA ALA A 218 12.73 -4.30 1.06
C ALA A 218 13.29 -2.92 1.41
N ILE A 219 12.70 -2.20 2.36
CA ILE A 219 13.22 -0.90 2.83
C ILE A 219 14.64 -1.01 3.40
N SER A 220 15.06 -2.17 3.92
CA SER A 220 16.42 -2.41 4.43
C SER A 220 17.52 -2.11 3.40
N ARG A 221 17.17 -2.08 2.10
CA ARG A 221 18.09 -1.81 0.99
C ARG A 221 18.17 -0.37 0.57
N ILE A 222 17.42 0.51 1.24
CA ILE A 222 17.52 1.94 1.04
C ILE A 222 18.39 2.55 2.15
N PRO A 223 19.43 3.34 1.81
CA PRO A 223 20.21 4.08 2.80
C PRO A 223 19.33 4.95 3.72
N PRO A 224 19.66 5.07 5.02
CA PRO A 224 18.87 5.86 5.97
C PRO A 224 18.90 7.37 5.69
N THR A 225 19.75 7.83 4.76
CA THR A 225 19.81 9.21 4.29
C THR A 225 18.78 9.53 3.20
N ILE A 226 18.10 8.51 2.65
CA ILE A 226 17.01 8.66 1.70
C ILE A 226 15.70 8.48 2.45
N GLU A 227 14.83 9.49 2.34
CA GLU A 227 13.49 9.42 2.93
C GLU A 227 12.64 8.38 2.19
N VAL A 228 12.03 7.46 2.95
CA VAL A 228 11.15 6.41 2.42
C VAL A 228 9.85 6.41 3.20
N PHE A 229 8.72 6.45 2.49
CA PHE A 229 7.38 6.30 3.07
C PHE A 229 6.88 4.91 2.76
N SER A 230 6.76 4.03 3.76
CA SER A 230 6.49 2.61 3.53
C SER A 230 5.45 2.02 4.47
N LYS A 231 4.88 0.90 4.01
CA LYS A 231 4.17 -0.04 4.88
C LYS A 231 4.34 -1.47 4.37
N ASN A 232 4.77 -2.34 5.27
CA ASN A 232 4.80 -3.79 5.06
C ASN A 232 3.52 -4.48 5.58
N GLY A 233 3.26 -5.68 5.08
CA GLY A 233 2.21 -6.57 5.54
C GLY A 233 2.60 -8.02 5.32
N CYS A 234 2.72 -8.77 6.41
CA CYS A 234 3.18 -10.15 6.38
C CYS A 234 2.24 -11.06 7.17
N VAL A 235 1.90 -12.20 6.56
CA VAL A 235 1.36 -13.41 7.15
C VAL A 235 2.10 -14.60 6.53
N ASN A 236 1.94 -15.81 7.07
CA ASN A 236 2.72 -16.97 6.64
C ASN A 236 2.80 -17.15 5.11
N ALA A 237 1.65 -17.16 4.43
CA ALA A 237 1.55 -17.39 2.99
C ALA A 237 1.60 -16.10 2.12
N SER A 238 1.84 -14.92 2.70
CA SER A 238 1.90 -13.64 1.97
C SER A 238 2.77 -12.62 2.69
N ARG A 239 3.78 -12.08 2.01
CA ARG A 239 4.67 -11.03 2.52
C ARG A 239 4.81 -9.94 1.49
N SER A 240 4.37 -8.73 1.83
CA SER A 240 4.21 -7.64 0.88
C SER A 240 4.71 -6.33 1.48
N GLU A 241 5.10 -5.40 0.60
CA GLU A 241 5.53 -4.08 1.00
C GLU A 241 5.25 -3.07 -0.10
N VAL A 242 4.83 -1.87 0.32
CA VAL A 242 4.72 -0.72 -0.55
C VAL A 242 5.55 0.42 -0.01
N MET A 243 6.23 1.13 -0.91
CA MET A 243 7.07 2.25 -0.57
C MET A 243 7.10 3.31 -1.66
N LEU A 244 7.18 4.56 -1.22
CA LEU A 244 7.66 5.68 -2.04
C LEU A 244 9.07 6.00 -1.56
N VAL A 245 10.04 5.91 -2.48
CA VAL A 245 11.45 6.16 -2.20
C VAL A 245 11.83 7.52 -2.79
N ASN A 246 12.12 8.48 -1.91
CA ASN A 246 12.34 9.88 -2.27
C ASN A 246 13.81 10.14 -2.65
N VAL A 247 14.31 9.42 -3.64
CA VAL A 247 15.67 9.67 -4.17
C VAL A 247 15.73 11.00 -4.92
N PRO A 248 16.86 11.75 -4.83
CA PRO A 248 17.05 12.98 -5.58
C PRO A 248 16.79 12.80 -7.08
N ARG A 249 16.06 13.74 -7.68
CA ARG A 249 15.71 13.81 -9.11
C ARG A 249 14.79 12.69 -9.62
N ASN A 250 14.77 11.50 -9.04
CA ASN A 250 14.08 10.32 -9.58
C ASN A 250 13.18 9.61 -8.55
N PRO A 251 12.35 10.33 -7.77
CA PRO A 251 11.51 9.67 -6.77
C PRO A 251 10.65 8.60 -7.45
N TYR A 252 10.48 7.46 -6.78
CA TYR A 252 9.76 6.33 -7.36
C TYR A 252 8.90 5.62 -6.34
N ILE A 253 7.87 4.95 -6.84
CA ILE A 253 7.03 4.05 -6.07
C ILE A 253 7.45 2.62 -6.40
N PHE A 254 7.52 1.79 -5.37
CA PHE A 254 7.73 0.36 -5.47
C PHE A 254 6.70 -0.36 -4.61
N CYS A 255 5.90 -1.20 -5.24
CA CYS A 255 4.96 -2.09 -4.58
C CYS A 255 5.28 -3.53 -4.98
N ILE A 256 5.54 -4.38 -3.99
CA ILE A 256 5.70 -5.81 -4.17
C ILE A 256 4.69 -6.53 -3.27
N PHE A 257 3.94 -7.43 -3.89
CA PHE A 257 2.99 -8.28 -3.20
C PHE A 257 3.29 -9.73 -3.50
N THR A 258 3.28 -10.58 -2.48
CA THR A 258 3.40 -12.03 -2.64
C THR A 258 2.19 -12.74 -2.05
N LYS A 259 1.81 -13.88 -2.63
CA LYS A 259 0.83 -14.79 -2.06
C LYS A 259 1.12 -16.22 -2.49
N ASN A 260 0.54 -17.18 -1.78
CA ASN A 260 0.78 -18.61 -2.00
C ASN A 260 2.27 -18.95 -1.87
N ASN A 261 2.95 -18.31 -0.92
CA ASN A 261 4.37 -18.53 -0.69
C ASN A 261 4.58 -19.94 -0.13
N GLU A 262 5.44 -20.73 -0.79
CA GLU A 262 5.81 -22.05 -0.28
C GLU A 262 6.71 -21.94 0.95
N ASP A 263 7.68 -21.02 0.95
CA ASP A 263 8.45 -20.69 2.15
C ASP A 263 7.64 -19.77 3.08
N GLN A 264 7.16 -20.34 4.17
CA GLN A 264 6.37 -19.64 5.20
C GLN A 264 7.15 -19.35 6.49
N ARG A 265 8.46 -19.67 6.53
CA ARG A 265 9.30 -19.48 7.72
C ARG A 265 9.51 -17.99 8.03
N TRP A 266 9.64 -17.65 9.31
CA TRP A 266 9.91 -16.28 9.78
C TRP A 266 11.41 -16.10 10.06
N VAL A 267 12.22 -16.21 9.00
CA VAL A 267 13.68 -16.06 9.03
C VAL A 267 14.12 -15.09 7.95
N HIS A 268 15.31 -14.49 8.09
CA HIS A 268 15.81 -13.49 7.15
C HIS A 268 15.87 -14.01 5.70
N GLU A 269 16.24 -15.28 5.54
CA GLU A 269 16.39 -15.99 4.27
C GLU A 269 15.06 -16.35 3.61
N ASN A 270 13.92 -16.03 4.23
CA ASN A 270 12.61 -16.29 3.63
C ASN A 270 12.56 -15.75 2.21
N GLU A 271 12.14 -16.61 1.29
CA GLU A 271 12.21 -16.35 -0.14
C GLU A 271 11.51 -15.05 -0.58
N ALA A 272 10.33 -14.76 -0.02
CA ALA A 272 9.56 -13.56 -0.39
C ALA A 272 10.25 -12.27 0.07
N TRP A 273 10.85 -12.28 1.26
CA TRP A 273 11.64 -11.15 1.73
C TRP A 273 12.96 -11.02 0.96
N ALA A 274 13.63 -12.14 0.65
CA ALA A 274 14.84 -12.13 -0.16
C ALA A 274 14.60 -11.53 -1.55
N VAL A 275 13.54 -11.96 -2.25
CA VAL A 275 13.15 -11.40 -3.55
C VAL A 275 12.83 -9.91 -3.45
N ALA A 276 12.12 -9.48 -2.40
CA ALA A 276 11.77 -8.08 -2.19
C ALA A 276 13.02 -7.21 -1.98
N ARG A 277 13.97 -7.66 -1.16
CA ARG A 277 15.26 -6.98 -0.97
C ARG A 277 16.08 -6.92 -2.26
N LEU A 278 16.17 -8.02 -3.02
CA LEU A 278 16.89 -8.04 -4.30
C LEU A 278 16.28 -7.05 -5.30
N MET A 279 14.95 -7.00 -5.42
CA MET A 279 14.26 -6.02 -6.26
C MET A 279 14.50 -4.58 -5.78
N SER A 280 14.43 -4.33 -4.47
CA SER A 280 14.68 -3.01 -3.89
C SER A 280 16.08 -2.49 -4.21
N ALA A 281 17.11 -3.32 -4.00
CA ALA A 281 18.50 -2.97 -4.33
C ALA A 281 18.68 -2.72 -5.84
N TYR A 282 18.07 -3.56 -6.68
CA TYR A 282 18.09 -3.37 -8.13
C TYR A 282 17.42 -2.05 -8.55
N LEU A 283 16.27 -1.72 -7.95
CA LEU A 283 15.56 -0.46 -8.22
C LEU A 283 16.39 0.74 -7.76
N LEU A 284 16.92 0.74 -6.53
CA LEU A 284 17.77 1.82 -6.05
C LEU A 284 18.93 2.10 -7.02
N ASN A 285 19.60 1.06 -7.51
CA ASN A 285 20.68 1.23 -8.48
C ASN A 285 20.24 1.87 -9.81
N ASN A 286 19.03 1.56 -10.28
CA ASN A 286 18.51 2.13 -11.53
C ASN A 286 17.96 3.56 -11.38
N PHE A 287 17.43 3.92 -10.21
CA PHE A 287 16.82 5.24 -9.99
C PHE A 287 17.79 6.26 -9.40
N TYR A 288 18.68 5.83 -8.51
CA TYR A 288 19.67 6.67 -7.85
C TYR A 288 20.91 6.85 -8.74
N HIS A 289 21.60 5.75 -9.09
CA HIS A 289 22.92 5.86 -9.73
C HIS A 289 22.89 6.18 -11.23
N LYS A 290 21.91 5.68 -12.01
CA LYS A 290 21.80 6.01 -13.44
C LYS A 290 21.20 7.40 -13.72
N GLY A 291 20.77 8.11 -12.67
CA GLY A 291 20.23 9.47 -12.74
C GLY A 291 21.25 10.57 -12.47
N HIS A 292 22.49 10.20 -12.18
CA HIS A 292 23.64 11.08 -11.99
C HIS A 292 24.48 11.18 -13.26
#